data_AF-A0A963A7M8-F1
#
_entry.id   AF-A0A963A7M8-F1
#
_cell.length_a   1.000
_cell.length_b   1.000
_cell.length_c   1.000
_cell.angle_alpha   90.00
_cell.angle_beta   90.00
_cell.angle_gamma   90.00
#
_symmetry.space_group_name_H-M   'P 1'
#
loop_
_entity.id
_entity.type
_entity.pdbx_description
1 polymer ?
#
loop_
_entity_poly.entity_id
_entity_poly.type
_entity_poly.pdbx_seq_one_letter_code
_entity_poly.pdbx_strand_id
1 'polypeptide(L)'
;MSWTLFAHTLALTAGLTLALVLALWLLSIALRDVSIIDMAFSGLIAGLLLATYWLTDSGGTIAGLIMVLVLIWAVRMSVYLVHRNWGHGEDPRYTRLRSWVKPGWPFYWLSLRQVFLLQGVVIWLLTLPQQIAMVTGA
;
A
#
# COMPACT_ATOMS: atom_id res chain seq x y z
N MET A 1 -17.66 -12.19 -16.79
CA MET A 1 -16.28 -11.87 -16.37
C MET A 1 -15.31 -12.32 -17.45
N SER A 2 -14.63 -11.40 -18.11
CA SER A 2 -13.54 -11.74 -19.02
C SER A 2 -12.29 -12.07 -18.19
N TRP A 3 -11.84 -13.32 -18.20
CA TRP A 3 -10.63 -13.75 -17.48
C TRP A 3 -9.39 -12.98 -17.92
N THR A 4 -9.36 -12.51 -19.17
CA THR A 4 -8.25 -11.69 -19.66
C THR A 4 -8.26 -10.32 -19.02
N LEU A 5 -9.41 -9.63 -18.95
CA LEU A 5 -9.52 -8.34 -18.27
C LEU A 5 -9.11 -8.46 -16.81
N PHE A 6 -9.60 -9.48 -16.11
CA PHE A 6 -9.24 -9.72 -14.71
C PHE A 6 -7.73 -9.94 -14.53
N ALA A 7 -7.10 -10.79 -15.35
CA ALA A 7 -5.66 -11.03 -15.30
C ALA A 7 -4.84 -9.77 -15.61
N HIS A 8 -5.27 -8.95 -16.57
CA HIS A 8 -4.61 -7.68 -16.88
C HIS A 8 -4.72 -6.69 -15.72
N THR A 9 -5.89 -6.55 -15.10
CA THR A 9 -6.09 -5.69 -13.91
C THR A 9 -5.20 -6.14 -12.75
N LEU A 10 -5.10 -7.45 -12.49
CA LEU A 10 -4.22 -7.99 -11.45
C LEU A 10 -2.74 -7.70 -11.74
N ALA A 11 -2.29 -7.86 -12.99
CA ALA A 11 -0.92 -7.57 -13.38
C ALA A 11 -0.58 -6.08 -13.23
N LEU A 12 -1.46 -5.19 -13.67
CA LEU A 12 -1.27 -3.75 -13.56
C LEU A 12 -1.27 -3.28 -12.11
N THR A 13 -2.20 -3.78 -11.28
CA THR A 13 -2.25 -3.44 -9.85
C THR A 13 -1.06 -3.99 -9.08
N ALA A 14 -0.56 -5.19 -9.42
CA ALA A 14 0.67 -5.73 -8.84
C ALA A 14 1.88 -4.87 -9.19
N GLY A 15 2.02 -4.47 -10.47
CA GLY A 15 3.07 -3.58 -10.94
C GLY A 15 3.01 -2.20 -10.29
N LEU A 16 1.82 -1.62 -10.17
CA LEU A 16 1.60 -0.35 -9.48
C LEU A 16 1.96 -0.44 -8.00
N THR A 17 1.54 -1.50 -7.31
CA THR A 17 1.87 -1.73 -5.90
C THR A 17 3.38 -1.82 -5.70
N LEU A 18 4.07 -2.59 -6.55
CA LEU A 18 5.52 -2.71 -6.51
C LEU A 18 6.20 -1.36 -6.73
N ALA A 19 5.76 -0.59 -7.73
CA ALA A 19 6.32 0.72 -8.02
C ALA A 19 6.16 1.70 -6.85
N LEU A 20 4.96 1.76 -6.25
CA LEU A 20 4.68 2.64 -5.11
C LEU A 20 5.48 2.23 -3.86
N VAL A 21 5.59 0.93 -3.60
CA VAL A 21 6.36 0.39 -2.47
C VAL A 21 7.86 0.66 -2.64
N LEU A 22 8.40 0.51 -3.86
CA LEU A 22 9.79 0.85 -4.17
C LEU A 22 10.05 2.35 -4.05
N ALA A 23 9.13 3.19 -4.54
CA ALA A 23 9.23 4.64 -4.39
C ALA A 23 9.23 5.04 -2.92
N LEU A 24 8.34 4.44 -2.11
CA LEU A 24 8.30 4.70 -0.68
C LEU A 24 9.55 4.16 0.04
N TRP A 25 10.09 3.02 -0.38
CA TRP A 25 11.36 2.52 0.15
C TRP A 25 12.51 3.50 -0.13
N LEU A 26 12.62 4.03 -1.35
CA LEU A 26 13.63 5.05 -1.66
C LEU A 26 13.44 6.31 -0.81
N LEU A 27 12.19 6.76 -0.63
CA LEU A 27 11.86 7.87 0.25
C LEU A 27 12.26 7.58 1.72
N SER A 28 12.07 6.35 2.19
CA SER A 28 12.44 5.93 3.56
C SER A 28 13.93 6.05 3.84
N ILE A 29 14.76 5.85 2.81
CA ILE A 29 16.23 6.01 2.92
C ILE A 29 16.57 7.49 3.13
N ALA A 30 15.95 8.39 2.34
CA ALA A 30 16.17 9.83 2.46
C ALA A 30 15.66 10.39 3.79
N LEU A 31 14.48 9.94 4.24
CA LEU A 31 13.88 10.33 5.52
C LEU A 31 14.54 9.63 6.73
N ARG A 32 15.36 8.61 6.48
CA ARG A 32 15.94 7.72 7.50
C ARG A 32 14.90 7.05 8.40
N ASP A 33 13.68 6.87 7.90
CA ASP A 33 12.54 6.37 8.65
C ASP A 33 11.80 5.32 7.85
N VAL A 34 11.87 4.07 8.30
CA VAL A 34 11.18 2.92 7.67
C VAL A 34 9.70 2.87 8.05
N SER A 35 9.28 3.54 9.14
CA SER A 35 7.89 3.54 9.62
C SER A 35 6.92 4.27 8.70
N ILE A 36 7.42 5.00 7.70
CA ILE A 36 6.59 5.67 6.70
C ILE A 36 5.67 4.72 5.93
N ILE A 37 6.02 3.44 5.80
CA ILE A 37 5.16 2.42 5.19
C ILE A 37 3.86 2.22 5.97
N ASP A 38 3.89 2.31 7.30
CA ASP A 38 2.69 2.14 8.12
C ASP A 38 1.75 3.33 7.93
N MET A 39 2.30 4.53 7.88
CA MET A 39 1.54 5.76 7.64
C MET A 39 0.94 5.78 6.23
N ALA A 40 1.71 5.33 5.24
CA ALA A 40 1.26 5.26 3.85
C ALA A 40 0.30 4.09 3.58
N PHE A 41 0.26 3.06 4.42
CA PHE A 41 -0.44 1.79 4.17
C PHE A 41 -1.88 1.98 3.69
N SER A 42 -2.66 2.77 4.43
CA SER A 42 -4.07 3.01 4.08
C SER A 42 -4.24 3.85 2.82
N GLY A 43 -3.35 4.81 2.58
CA GLY A 43 -3.30 5.61 1.36
C GLY A 43 -2.90 4.80 0.13
N LEU A 44 -1.96 3.86 0.27
CA LEU A 44 -1.57 2.93 -0.78
C LEU A 44 -2.74 2.03 -1.20
N ILE A 45 -3.49 1.48 -0.22
CA ILE A 45 -4.71 0.71 -0.50
C ILE A 45 -5.75 1.55 -1.24
N ALA A 46 -6.02 2.77 -0.77
CA ALA A 46 -6.99 3.66 -1.40
C ALA A 46 -6.57 4.04 -2.83
N GLY A 47 -5.30 4.41 -3.04
CA GLY A 47 -4.76 4.74 -4.36
C GLY A 47 -4.78 3.55 -5.32
N LEU A 48 -4.47 2.35 -4.82
CA LEU A 48 -4.53 1.12 -5.62
C LEU A 48 -5.95 0.81 -6.07
N LEU A 49 -6.93 0.89 -5.16
CA LEU A 49 -8.33 0.65 -5.49
C LEU A 49 -8.91 1.73 -6.39
N LEU A 50 -8.50 2.99 -6.22
CA LEU A 50 -8.85 4.07 -7.14
C LEU A 50 -8.33 3.77 -8.55
N ALA A 51 -7.07 3.33 -8.67
CA ALA A 51 -6.52 2.90 -9.96
C ALA A 51 -7.30 1.73 -10.56
N THR A 52 -7.69 0.72 -9.76
CA THR A 52 -8.56 -0.35 -10.24
C THR A 52 -9.87 0.19 -10.78
N TYR A 53 -10.58 1.03 -10.02
CA TYR A 53 -11.87 1.61 -10.40
C TYR A 53 -11.82 2.31 -11.76
N TRP A 54 -10.76 3.09 -12.03
CA TRP A 54 -10.54 3.74 -13.32
C TRP A 54 -10.14 2.77 -14.44
N LEU A 55 -9.27 1.78 -14.16
CA LEU A 55 -8.81 0.81 -15.15
C LEU A 55 -9.92 -0.11 -15.65
N THR A 56 -10.91 -0.39 -14.81
CA THR A 56 -12.03 -1.28 -15.12
C THR A 56 -13.30 -0.53 -15.52
N ASP A 57 -13.25 0.80 -15.63
CA ASP A 57 -14.40 1.68 -15.87
C ASP A 57 -15.61 1.30 -15.00
N SER A 58 -15.36 1.09 -13.71
CA SER A 58 -16.36 0.53 -12.79
C SER A 58 -17.48 1.52 -12.48
N GLY A 59 -18.49 1.61 -13.34
CA GLY A 59 -19.60 2.56 -13.21
C GLY A 59 -20.72 2.17 -12.23
N GLY A 60 -20.67 0.97 -11.65
CA GLY A 60 -21.77 0.44 -10.81
C GLY A 60 -21.86 1.03 -9.39
N THR A 61 -23.08 1.09 -8.84
CA THR A 61 -23.35 1.57 -7.47
C THR A 61 -22.51 0.86 -6.41
N ILE A 62 -22.30 -0.45 -6.56
CA ILE A 62 -21.49 -1.25 -5.62
C ILE A 62 -20.03 -0.79 -5.64
N ALA A 63 -19.43 -0.60 -6.82
CA ALA A 63 -18.05 -0.15 -6.95
C ALA A 63 -17.86 1.26 -6.36
N GLY A 64 -18.82 2.16 -6.59
CA GLY A 64 -18.83 3.49 -5.98
C GLY A 64 -18.92 3.44 -4.46
N LEU A 65 -19.81 2.62 -3.90
CA LEU A 65 -19.93 2.44 -2.45
C LEU A 65 -18.65 1.88 -1.81
N ILE A 66 -18.03 0.87 -2.44
CA ILE A 66 -16.74 0.33 -1.98
C ILE A 66 -15.70 1.46 -1.96
N MET A 67 -15.62 2.27 -3.03
CA MET A 67 -14.66 3.36 -3.12
C MET A 67 -14.85 4.38 -1.99
N VAL A 68 -16.09 4.83 -1.77
CA VAL A 68 -16.40 5.81 -0.71
C VAL A 68 -16.03 5.26 0.67
N LEU A 69 -16.39 4.00 0.97
CA LEU A 69 -16.08 3.39 2.25
C LEU A 69 -14.57 3.23 2.48
N VAL A 70 -13.83 2.83 1.44
CA VAL A 70 -12.36 2.72 1.48
C VAL A 70 -11.73 4.09 1.70
N LEU A 71 -12.19 5.14 1.01
CA LEU A 71 -11.68 6.49 1.19
C LEU A 71 -11.94 7.01 2.60
N ILE A 72 -13.14 6.82 3.15
CA ILE A 72 -13.46 7.17 4.54
C ILE A 72 -12.53 6.44 5.51
N TRP A 73 -12.36 5.13 5.32
CA TRP A 73 -11.48 4.32 6.16
C TRP A 73 -10.02 4.79 6.07
N ALA A 74 -9.52 5.05 4.86
CA ALA A 74 -8.14 5.46 4.62
C ALA A 74 -7.85 6.84 5.18
N VAL A 75 -8.77 7.80 5.00
CA VAL A 75 -8.66 9.14 5.61
C VAL A 75 -8.65 9.02 7.14
N ARG A 76 -9.58 8.28 7.72
CA ARG A 76 -9.64 8.07 9.18
C ARG A 76 -8.35 7.46 9.71
N MET A 77 -7.82 6.44 9.05
CA MET A 77 -6.57 5.78 9.47
C MET A 77 -5.36 6.68 9.29
N SER A 78 -5.27 7.38 8.16
CA SER A 78 -4.17 8.32 7.89
C SER A 78 -4.14 9.44 8.94
N VAL A 79 -5.29 10.05 9.24
CA VAL A 79 -5.40 11.09 10.27
C VAL A 79 -4.99 10.57 11.65
N TYR A 80 -5.45 9.38 12.03
CA TYR A 80 -5.09 8.77 13.31
C TYR A 80 -3.59 8.48 13.41
N LEU A 81 -3.00 7.87 12.38
CA LEU A 81 -1.57 7.52 12.39
C LEU A 81 -0.67 8.76 12.33
N VAL A 82 -1.02 9.76 11.53
CA VAL A 82 -0.31 11.04 11.50
C VAL A 82 -0.37 11.71 12.86
N HIS A 83 -1.55 11.79 13.49
CA HIS A 83 -1.68 12.38 14.82
C HIS A 83 -0.88 11.62 15.88
N ARG A 84 -0.91 10.29 15.85
CA ARG A 84 -0.20 9.43 16.81
C ARG A 84 1.31 9.51 16.65
N ASN A 85 1.80 9.53 15.42
CA ASN A 85 3.23 9.48 15.14
C ASN A 85 3.85 10.88 15.01
N TRP A 86 3.06 11.96 15.04
CA TRP A 86 3.58 13.31 14.96
C TRP A 86 4.57 13.59 16.10
N GLY A 87 5.77 14.04 15.75
CA GLY A 87 6.84 14.35 16.72
C GLY A 87 7.49 13.15 17.40
N HIS A 88 7.03 11.93 17.12
CA HIS A 88 7.68 10.71 17.54
C HIS A 88 8.61 10.29 16.39
N GLY A 89 9.88 10.01 16.68
CA GLY A 89 10.81 9.51 15.67
C GLY A 89 10.38 8.16 15.11
N GLU A 90 11.28 7.49 14.38
CA GLU A 90 11.01 6.16 13.83
C GLU A 90 10.49 5.17 14.91
N ASP A 91 9.45 4.39 14.57
CA ASP A 91 8.82 3.44 15.47
C ASP A 91 9.86 2.45 16.08
N PRO A 92 9.82 2.18 17.40
CA PRO A 92 10.75 1.28 18.08
C PRO A 92 10.91 -0.11 17.45
N ARG A 93 9.89 -0.60 16.73
CA ARG A 93 9.97 -1.85 15.95
C ARG A 93 11.07 -1.76 14.89
N TYR A 94 11.13 -0.67 14.13
CA TYR A 94 12.13 -0.51 13.07
C TYR A 94 13.49 -0.10 13.62
N THR A 95 13.52 0.65 14.73
CA THR A 95 14.78 0.91 15.42
C THR A 95 15.43 -0.40 15.89
N ARG A 96 14.65 -1.36 16.41
CA ARG A 96 15.17 -2.71 16.74
C ARG A 96 15.62 -3.49 15.51
N LEU A 97 14.93 -3.34 14.37
CA LEU A 97 15.35 -3.98 13.12
C LEU A 97 16.76 -3.52 12.67
N ARG A 98 17.12 -2.27 12.95
CA ARG A 98 18.48 -1.75 12.65
C ARG A 98 19.59 -2.48 13.40
N SER A 99 19.31 -3.08 14.56
CA SER A 99 20.33 -3.81 15.31
C SER A 99 20.59 -5.21 14.76
N TRP A 100 19.80 -5.70 13.79
CA TRP A 100 19.94 -7.06 13.24
C TRP A 100 21.06 -7.17 12.22
N VAL A 101 21.49 -6.04 11.65
CA VAL A 101 22.49 -5.98 10.59
C VAL A 101 23.38 -4.75 10.76
N LYS A 102 24.50 -4.71 10.04
CA LYS A 102 25.36 -3.52 10.04
C LYS A 102 24.61 -2.30 9.45
N PRO A 103 24.87 -1.09 9.97
CA PRO A 103 24.33 0.14 9.39
C PRO A 103 24.69 0.30 7.90
N GLY A 104 23.87 1.06 7.18
CA GLY A 104 24.06 1.36 5.74
C GLY A 104 23.36 0.36 4.83
N TRP A 105 24.04 -0.07 3.75
CA TRP A 105 23.45 -0.89 2.70
C TRP A 105 22.80 -2.21 3.17
N PRO A 106 23.39 -2.97 4.13
CA PRO A 106 22.76 -4.18 4.63
C PRO A 106 21.38 -3.93 5.25
N PHE A 107 21.21 -2.80 5.96
CA PHE A 107 19.93 -2.40 6.52
C PHE A 107 18.92 -2.00 5.44
N TYR A 108 19.31 -1.24 4.43
CA TYR A 108 18.41 -0.85 3.34
C TYR A 108 17.90 -2.06 2.56
N TRP A 109 18.75 -3.07 2.34
CA TRP A 109 18.34 -4.31 1.70
C TRP A 109 17.41 -5.14 2.60
N LEU A 110 17.69 -5.20 3.90
CA LEU A 110 16.82 -5.85 4.88
C LEU A 110 15.44 -5.18 4.92
N SER A 111 15.38 -3.85 5.00
CA SER A 111 14.13 -3.11 5.05
C SER A 111 13.32 -3.29 3.77
N LEU A 112 13.97 -3.29 2.61
CA LEU A 112 13.30 -3.56 1.33
C LEU A 112 12.61 -4.93 1.38
N ARG A 113 13.36 -5.99 1.69
CA ARG A 113 12.84 -7.37 1.64
C ARG A 113 11.83 -7.69 2.73
N GLN A 114 12.13 -7.35 3.98
CA GLN A 114 11.34 -7.78 5.14
C GLN A 114 10.25 -6.79 5.55
N VAL A 115 10.32 -5.54 5.08
CA VAL A 115 9.30 -4.54 5.38
C VAL A 115 8.54 -4.19 4.13
N PHE A 116 9.18 -3.52 3.17
CA PHE A 116 8.48 -2.92 2.04
C PHE A 116 7.84 -3.95 1.13
N LEU A 117 8.60 -4.95 0.65
CA LEU A 117 8.06 -5.97 -0.26
C LEU A 117 6.97 -6.83 0.41
N LEU A 118 7.15 -7.20 1.69
CA LEU A 118 6.11 -7.94 2.42
C LEU A 118 4.84 -7.10 2.59
N GLN A 119 4.97 -5.82 2.97
CA GLN A 119 3.84 -4.90 3.06
C GLN A 119 3.16 -4.71 1.71
N GLY A 120 3.93 -4.63 0.62
CA GLY A 120 3.39 -4.57 -0.74
C GLY A 120 2.55 -5.79 -1.11
N VAL A 121 3.05 -6.99 -0.80
CA VAL A 121 2.27 -8.23 -1.00
C VAL A 121 0.99 -8.21 -0.17
N VAL A 122 1.06 -7.81 1.10
CA VAL A 122 -0.11 -7.72 1.98
C VAL A 122 -1.13 -6.72 1.43
N ILE A 123 -0.70 -5.52 1.03
CA ILE A 123 -1.56 -4.49 0.43
C ILE A 123 -2.28 -5.06 -0.79
N TRP A 124 -1.53 -5.67 -1.72
CA TRP A 124 -2.12 -6.23 -2.94
C TRP A 124 -3.12 -7.34 -2.63
N LEU A 125 -2.77 -8.29 -1.76
CA LEU A 125 -3.66 -9.39 -1.35
C LEU A 125 -4.93 -8.89 -0.64
N LEU A 126 -4.82 -7.91 0.25
CA LEU A 126 -5.96 -7.34 0.98
C LEU A 126 -6.94 -6.60 0.08
N THR A 127 -6.50 -6.16 -1.11
CA THR A 127 -7.36 -5.48 -2.09
C THR A 127 -8.05 -6.42 -3.07
N LEU A 128 -7.67 -7.71 -3.12
CA LEU A 128 -8.23 -8.66 -4.10
C LEU A 128 -9.77 -8.76 -4.06
N PRO A 129 -10.44 -8.86 -2.90
CA PRO A 129 -11.91 -8.95 -2.87
C PRO A 129 -12.60 -7.73 -3.50
N GLN A 130 -12.06 -6.53 -3.26
CA GLN A 130 -12.58 -5.28 -3.79
C GLN A 130 -12.31 -5.18 -5.29
N GLN A 131 -11.12 -5.59 -5.74
CA GLN A 131 -10.79 -5.65 -7.17
C GLN A 131 -11.70 -6.64 -7.91
N ILE A 132 -11.99 -7.81 -7.33
CA ILE A 132 -12.93 -8.79 -7.88
C ILE A 132 -14.34 -8.18 -7.96
N ALA A 133 -14.79 -7.51 -6.92
CA ALA A 133 -16.11 -6.86 -6.91
C ALA A 133 -16.21 -5.75 -7.97
N MET A 134 -15.14 -4.98 -8.19
CA MET A 134 -15.07 -3.94 -9.22
C MET A 134 -15.04 -4.51 -10.65
N VAL A 135 -14.40 -5.66 -10.87
CA VAL A 135 -14.34 -6.31 -12.19
C VAL A 135 -15.60 -7.10 -12.51
N THR A 136 -16.28 -7.67 -11.50
CA THR A 136 -17.49 -8.49 -11.69
C THR A 136 -18.78 -7.70 -11.61
N GLY A 137 -18.81 -6.62 -10.83
CA GLY A 137 -19.96 -5.74 -10.64
C GLY A 137 -19.96 -4.47 -11.50
N ALA A 138 -18.97 -4.32 -12.40
CA ALA A 138 -18.97 -3.35 -13.49
C ALA A 138 -19.72 -3.89 -14.72
#